data_AF-A0A972XIJ3-F1
#
_entry.id   AF-A0A972XIJ3-F1
#
_cell.length_a   1.000
_cell.length_b   1.000
_cell.length_c   1.000
_cell.angle_alpha   90.00
_cell.angle_beta   90.00
_cell.angle_gamma   90.00
#
_symmetry.space_group_name_H-M   'P 1'
#
loop_
_entity.id
_entity.type
_entity.pdbx_description
1 polymer ?
#
loop_
_entity_poly.entity_id
_entity_poly.type
_entity_poly.pdbx_seq_one_letter_code
_entity_poly.pdbx_strand_id
1 'polypeptide(L)' 'MTVASWPQVLRALTRGEDLNVDEATWAMNSVLEGTATEAQIGGFAMALR' A
#
# COMPACT_ATOMS: atom_id res chain seq x y z
N MET A 1 -4.48 -4.76 -15.56
CA MET A 1 -4.82 -5.01 -14.15
C MET A 1 -3.62 -5.68 -13.50
N THR A 2 -2.72 -4.91 -12.90
CA THR A 2 -1.67 -5.48 -12.04
C THR A 2 -2.32 -5.96 -10.75
N VAL A 3 -1.93 -7.14 -10.28
CA VAL A 3 -2.46 -7.68 -9.02
C VAL A 3 -1.81 -6.90 -7.87
N ALA A 4 -2.53 -5.94 -7.28
CA ALA A 4 -2.03 -5.15 -6.16
C ALA A 4 -1.68 -6.04 -4.97
N SER A 5 -0.55 -5.75 -4.34
CA SER A 5 -0.04 -6.49 -3.17
C SER A 5 0.84 -5.59 -2.31
N TRP A 6 0.98 -5.91 -1.03
CA TRP A 6 1.79 -5.13 -0.09
C TRP A 6 3.24 -4.94 -0.56
N PRO A 7 3.95 -5.98 -1.05
CA PRO A 7 5.30 -5.78 -1.58
C PRO A 7 5.37 -4.83 -2.77
N GLN A 8 4.34 -4.76 -3.62
CA GLN A 8 4.31 -3.82 -4.75
C GLN A 8 4.04 -2.40 -4.29
N VAL A 9 2.99 -2.20 -3.48
CA VAL A 9 2.61 -0.88 -2.94
C VAL A 9 3.78 -0.25 -2.18
N LEU A 10 4.40 -1.02 -1.28
CA LEU A 10 5.53 -0.52 -0.50
C LEU A 10 6.77 -0.26 -1.36
N ARG A 11 7.01 -1.05 -2.42
CA ARG A 11 8.11 -0.79 -3.36
C ARG A 11 7.91 0.52 -4.13
N ALA A 12 6.69 0.80 -4.59
CA ALA A 12 6.39 2.04 -5.29
C ALA A 12 6.62 3.24 -4.36
N LEU A 13 5.99 3.25 -3.19
CA LEU A 13 6.10 4.36 -2.24
C LEU A 13 7.54 4.57 -1.74
N THR A 14 8.29 3.49 -1.45
CA THR A 14 9.69 3.63 -1.01
C THR A 14 10.63 4.14 -2.11
N ARG A 15 10.22 4.10 -3.38
CA ARG A 15 10.92 4.75 -4.50
C ARG A 15 10.44 6.18 -4.76
N GLY A 16 9.43 6.65 -4.04
CA GLY A 16 8.76 7.93 -4.32
C GLY A 16 7.90 7.88 -5.58
N GLU A 17 7.46 6.69 -6.00
CA GLU A 17 6.51 6.53 -7.10
C GLU A 17 5.08 6.65 -6.57
N ASP A 18 4.24 7.39 -7.30
CA ASP A 18 2.82 7.50 -6.98
C ASP A 18 2.09 6.17 -7.24
N LEU A 19 1.15 5.83 -6.36
CA LEU A 19 0.24 4.72 -6.58
C LEU A 19 -0.85 5.12 -7.56
N ASN A 20 -1.25 4.17 -8.42
CA ASN A 20 -2.48 4.35 -9.17
C ASN A 20 -3.73 4.14 -8.28
N VAL A 21 -4.90 4.48 -8.80
CA VAL A 21 -6.17 4.41 -8.06
C VAL A 21 -6.48 2.99 -7.58
N ASP A 22 -6.20 1.97 -8.38
CA ASP A 22 -6.48 0.58 -8.03
C ASP A 22 -5.58 0.11 -6.87
N GLU A 23 -4.29 0.48 -6.89
CA GLU A 23 -3.31 0.17 -5.84
C GLU A 23 -3.65 0.87 -4.52
N ALA A 24 -3.99 2.16 -4.58
CA ALA A 24 -4.39 2.93 -3.41
C ALA A 24 -5.70 2.38 -2.81
N THR A 25 -6.68 2.05 -3.67
CA THR A 25 -7.95 1.46 -3.25
C THR A 25 -7.74 0.10 -2.59
N TRP A 26 -6.92 -0.75 -3.18
CA TRP A 26 -6.59 -2.06 -2.63
C TRP A 26 -5.90 -1.96 -1.26
N ALA A 27 -4.92 -1.05 -1.13
CA ALA A 27 -4.20 -0.84 0.12
C ALA A 27 -5.14 -0.36 1.22
N MET A 28 -5.99 0.64 0.93
CA MET A 28 -6.97 1.15 1.89
C MET A 28 -8.00 0.11 2.30
N ASN A 29 -8.53 -0.69 1.36
CA ASN A 29 -9.44 -1.78 1.68
C ASN A 29 -8.78 -2.81 2.59
N SER A 30 -7.52 -3.20 2.32
CA SER A 30 -6.78 -4.14 3.16
C SER A 30 -6.61 -3.63 4.60
N VAL A 31 -6.44 -2.32 4.79
CA VAL A 31 -6.39 -1.68 6.11
C VAL A 31 -7.77 -1.70 6.80
N LEU A 32 -8.82 -1.30 6.09
CA LEU A 32 -10.18 -1.22 6.63
C LEU A 32 -10.77 -2.60 6.96
N GLU A 33 -10.43 -3.62 6.16
CA GLU A 33 -10.83 -5.01 6.37
C GLU A 33 -10.02 -5.71 7.48
N GLY A 34 -8.96 -5.06 7.98
CA GLY A 34 -8.09 -5.64 9.00
C GLY A 34 -7.22 -6.80 8.50
N THR A 35 -6.99 -6.88 7.19
CA THR A 35 -6.13 -7.92 6.57
C THR A 35 -4.67 -7.46 6.44
N ALA A 36 -4.40 -6.18 6.67
CA ALA A 36 -3.07 -5.61 6.77
C ALA A 36 -2.43 -5.87 8.14
N THR A 37 -1.15 -6.23 8.17
CA THR A 37 -0.38 -6.32 9.42
C THR A 37 0.00 -4.93 9.94
N GLU A 38 0.24 -4.80 11.24
CA GLU A 38 0.71 -3.54 11.84
C GLU A 38 1.97 -2.99 11.13
N ALA A 39 2.88 -3.88 10.74
CA ALA A 39 4.08 -3.50 10.00
C ALA A 39 3.78 -2.96 8.60
N GLN A 40 2.78 -3.51 7.90
CA GLN A 40 2.35 -3.02 6.59
C GLN A 40 1.70 -1.64 6.70
N ILE A 41 0.84 -1.44 7.70
CA ILE A 41 0.19 -0.15 7.99
C ILE A 41 1.25 0.91 8.32
N GLY A 42 2.17 0.60 9.23
CA GLY A 42 3.25 1.50 9.60
C GLY A 42 4.17 1.83 8.43
N GLY A 43 4.55 0.84 7.63
CA GLY A 43 5.38 1.04 6.43
C GLY A 43 4.70 1.92 5.39
N PHE A 44 3.40 1.71 5.15
CA PHE A 44 2.60 2.53 4.24
C PHE A 44 2.51 3.99 4.71
N ALA A 45 2.15 4.22 5.98
CA ALA A 45 2.08 5.56 6.55
C ALA A 45 3.43 6.30 6.53
N MET A 46 4.53 5.58 6.76
CA MET A 46 5.87 6.17 6.72
C MET A 46 6.34 6.54 5.32
N ALA A 47 5.90 5.79 4.30
CA ALA A 47 6.32 5.97 2.91
C ALA A 47 5.49 7.02 2.15
N LEU A 48 4.32 7.42 2.67
CA LEU A 48 3.45 8.46 2.10
C LEU A 48 3.86 9.91 2.41
N ARG A 49 4.98 10.11 3.14
CA ARG A 49 5.51 11.44 3.46
C ARG A 49 6.04 12.16 2.22
#